data_AF-A0A4R4EGK4-F1
#
_entry.id   AF-A0A4R4EGK4-F1
#
_cell.length_a   1.000
_cell.length_b   1.000
_cell.length_c   1.000
_cell.angle_alpha   90.00
_cell.angle_beta   90.00
_cell.angle_gamma   90.00
#
_symmetry.space_group_name_H-M   'P 1'
#
loop_
_entity.id
_entity.type
_entity.pdbx_description
1 polymer ?
#
loop_
_entity_poly.entity_id
_entity_poly.type
_entity_poly.pdbx_seq_one_letter_code
_entity_poly.pdbx_strand_id
1 'polypeptide(L)' 'MAREAPVVVVGAGLAGLCTALACAPRPVLLLDAGSGTASALAQGGIA' A
#
# COMPACT_ATOMS: atom_id res chain seq x y z
N MET A 1 23.49 -15.48 5.26
CA MET A 1 22.08 -15.19 5.61
C MET A 1 21.36 -14.76 4.34
N ALA A 2 20.36 -15.51 3.89
CA ALA A 2 19.48 -15.01 2.83
C ALA A 2 18.67 -13.84 3.40
N ARG A 3 18.62 -12.70 2.70
CA ARG A 3 17.68 -11.64 3.10
C ARG A 3 16.28 -12.13 2.80
N GLU A 4 15.38 -12.02 3.78
CA GLU A 4 13.96 -12.29 3.55
C GLU A 4 13.44 -11.34 2.47
N ALA A 5 12.73 -11.88 1.48
CA ALA A 5 12.16 -11.06 0.41
C ALA A 5 11.08 -10.12 0.99
N PRO A 6 11.01 -8.86 0.52
CA PRO A 6 10.00 -7.92 0.99
C PRO A 6 8.59 -8.38 0.57
N VAL A 7 7.58 -8.00 1.35
CA VAL A 7 6.18 -8.11 0.92
C VAL A 7 5.95 -7.11 -0.21
N VAL A 8 5.37 -7.55 -1.32
CA VAL A 8 5.04 -6.65 -2.44
C VAL A 8 3.55 -6.31 -2.39
N VAL A 9 3.23 -5.03 -2.34
CA VAL A 9 1.87 -4.51 -2.43
C VAL A 9 1.75 -3.68 -3.70
N VAL A 10 0.74 -3.96 -4.53
CA VAL A 10 0.50 -3.25 -5.78
C VAL A 10 -0.77 -2.40 -5.65
N GLY A 11 -0.62 -1.10 -5.85
CA GLY A 11 -1.62 -0.06 -5.67
C GLY A 11 -1.45 0.68 -4.35
N ALA A 12 -1.31 2.01 -4.40
CA ALA A 12 -1.15 2.87 -3.21
C ALA A 12 -2.48 3.54 -2.76
N GLY A 13 -3.63 2.95 -3.11
CA GLY A 13 -4.92 3.35 -2.53
C GLY A 13 -5.03 2.99 -1.04
N LEU A 14 -6.16 3.33 -0.40
CA LEU A 14 -6.35 3.09 1.04
C LEU A 14 -6.02 1.63 1.42
N ALA A 15 -6.59 0.66 0.72
CA ALA A 15 -6.38 -0.76 1.01
C ALA A 15 -4.90 -1.17 0.93
N GLY A 16 -4.16 -0.68 -0.07
CA GLY A 16 -2.75 -0.98 -0.25
C GLY A 16 -1.88 -0.37 0.85
N LEU A 17 -2.14 0.88 1.22
CA LEU A 17 -1.45 1.55 2.34
C LEU A 17 -1.74 0.87 3.68
N CYS A 18 -3.01 0.57 3.98
CA CYS A 18 -3.37 -0.16 5.20
C CYS A 18 -2.71 -1.54 5.25
N THR A 19 -2.65 -2.25 4.12
CA THR A 19 -1.99 -3.54 4.01
C THR A 19 -0.48 -3.42 4.26
N ALA A 20 0.18 -2.43 3.66
CA ALA A 20 1.61 -2.17 3.85
C ALA A 20 1.93 -1.88 5.33
N LEU A 21 1.09 -1.07 6.00
CA LEU A 21 1.23 -0.77 7.42
C LEU A 21 1.00 -1.99 8.31
N ALA A 22 -0.02 -2.80 8.01
CA ALA A 22 -0.30 -4.04 8.73
C ALA A 22 0.83 -5.08 8.61
N CYS A 23 1.65 -4.99 7.56
CA CYS A 23 2.82 -5.85 7.39
C CYS A 23 4.02 -5.43 8.24
N ALA A 24 3.99 -4.26 8.89
CA ALA A 24 5.08 -3.83 9.77
C ALA A 24 5.31 -4.86 10.92
N PRO A 25 6.57 -5.12 11.30
CA PRO A 25 7.81 -4.44 10.88
C PRO A 25 8.51 -5.07 9.67
N ARG A 26 7.86 -5.98 8.92
CA ARG A 26 8.49 -6.64 7.77
C ARG A 26 8.75 -5.62 6.65
N PRO A 27 9.85 -5.72 5.89
CA PRO A 27 10.10 -4.85 4.74
C PRO A 27 8.98 -4.97 3.70
N VAL A 28 8.47 -3.82 3.23
CA VAL A 28 7.41 -3.75 2.20
C VAL A 28 7.87 -2.93 1.00
N LEU A 29 7.63 -3.45 -0.21
CA LEU A 29 7.74 -2.72 -1.47
C LEU A 29 6.32 -2.37 -1.95
N LEU A 30 5.96 -1.08 -1.91
CA LEU A 30 4.69 -0.56 -2.41
C LEU A 30 4.89 0.02 -3.82
N LEU A 31 4.12 -0.47 -4.79
CA LEU A 31 4.17 -0.02 -6.19
C LEU A 31 2.87 0.69 -6.55
N ASP A 32 2.95 1.80 -7.28
CA ASP A 32 1.79 2.53 -7.78
C ASP A 32 2.10 3.19 -9.14
N ALA A 33 1.05 3.49 -9.92
CA ALA A 33 1.18 4.10 -11.24
C ALA A 33 1.51 5.61 -11.18
N GLY A 34 1.43 6.26 -10.02
CA GLY A 34 1.83 7.66 -9.82
C GLY A 34 0.80 8.70 -10.29
N SER A 35 -0.39 8.28 -10.71
CA SER A 35 -1.47 9.16 -11.19
C SER A 35 -2.46 9.58 -10.09
N GLY A 36 -2.16 9.30 -8.82
CA GLY A 36 -3.12 9.40 -7.71
C GLY A 36 -4.08 8.21 -7.67
N THR A 37 -4.90 8.13 -6.61
CA THR A 37 -5.74 6.95 -6.30
C THR A 37 -7.22 7.31 -6.23
N ALA A 38 -8.09 6.38 -6.63
CA ALA A 38 -9.54 6.59 -6.57
C ALA A 38 -10.06 6.82 -5.15
N SER A 39 -9.37 6.30 -4.12
CA SER A 39 -9.68 6.59 -2.70
C SER A 39 -9.68 8.08 -2.40
N ALA A 40 -8.81 8.87 -3.04
CA ALA A 40 -8.75 10.31 -2.83
C ALA A 40 -10.00 11.07 -3.36
N LEU A 41 -10.79 10.45 -4.24
CA LEU A 41 -11.98 11.05 -4.83
C LEU A 41 -13.25 10.76 -4.04
N ALA A 42 -13.20 9.89 -3.02
CA ALA A 42 -14.39 9.50 -2.28
C ALA A 42 -15.02 10.68 -1.51
N GLN A 43 -16.33 10.90 -1.72
CA GLN A 43 -17.09 12.01 -1.12
C GLN A 43 -18.10 11.56 -0.06
N GLY A 44 -18.33 10.25 0.06
CA GLY A 44 -19.35 9.69 0.95
C GLY A 44 -18.96 9.67 2.43
N GLY A 45 -17.70 9.99 2.77
CA GLY A 45 -17.18 9.92 4.13
C GLY A 45 -15.74 9.40 4.17
N ILE A 46 -15.41 8.63 5.22
CA ILE A 46 -14.07 8.05 5.42
C ILE A 46 -13.78 7.03 4.32
N ALA A 47 -12.63 7.18 3.67
CA ALA A 47 -12.23 6.44 2.48
C ALA A 47 -10.75 6.10 2.46
#